data_AF-A0A933R3T3-F1
#
_entry.id   AF-A0A933R3T3-F1
#
_cell.length_a   1.000
_cell.length_b   1.000
_cell.length_c   1.000
_cell.angle_alpha   90.00
_cell.angle_beta   90.00
_cell.angle_gamma   90.00
#
_symmetry.space_group_name_H-M   'P 1'
#
loop_
_entity.id
_entity.type
_entity.pdbx_description
1 polymer ?
#
loop_
_entity_poly.entity_id
_entity_poly.type
_entity_poly.pdbx_seq_one_letter_code
_entity_poly.pdbx_strand_id
1 'polypeptide(L)'
;MTRINDPSSDPWIKKVDEKEKLKDEIRGEVVREIKTKKRKKFFTCCFFELLIIILIFGGLVAAVAKTGVITIPIFSKLFYDKPAPQRIVSINPDETKSFEEKIVEKLEQLKLKTPAVGENYEVVLEFTEEELTGFLKSMEADENSPFTDSQVSVSPEGVELFGELKNLNHAFLTITLKPEIINNNFKISFKKIKLGNLSLPASLGNFLVDRLLKDQFDSAEKSVSEFGKLENIELSDGKIIFRGQLNASAFTE
;
A
#
# COMPACT_ATOMS: atom_id res chain seq x y z
N MET A 1 24.02 103.36 -21.93
CA MET A 1 23.83 102.09 -22.67
C MET A 1 24.70 101.03 -22.00
N THR A 2 24.13 100.27 -21.08
CA THR A 2 24.78 99.14 -20.41
C THR A 2 24.54 97.89 -21.25
N ARG A 3 25.60 97.27 -21.77
CA ARG A 3 25.52 95.94 -22.40
C ARG A 3 25.17 94.93 -21.32
N ILE A 4 23.95 94.40 -21.37
CA ILE A 4 23.56 93.23 -20.61
C ILE A 4 24.28 92.06 -21.27
N ASN A 5 25.34 91.56 -20.63
CA ASN A 5 25.99 90.33 -21.06
C ASN A 5 24.98 89.19 -20.88
N ASP A 6 24.59 88.56 -21.98
CA ASP A 6 23.71 87.40 -22.00
C ASP A 6 24.42 86.24 -21.27
N PRO A 7 23.94 85.82 -20.09
CA PRO A 7 24.57 84.76 -19.31
C PRO A 7 24.52 83.40 -20.02
N SER A 8 23.75 83.24 -21.11
CA SER A 8 23.71 82.01 -21.90
C SER A 8 24.98 81.75 -22.74
N SER A 9 25.86 82.75 -22.86
CA SER A 9 27.12 82.65 -23.61
C SER A 9 28.30 82.14 -22.78
N ASP A 10 28.13 81.93 -21.46
CA ASP A 10 29.21 81.48 -20.59
C ASP A 10 29.51 79.99 -20.83
N PRO A 11 30.70 79.63 -21.36
CA PRO A 11 31.06 78.24 -21.67
C PRO A 11 31.04 77.32 -20.43
N TRP A 12 31.04 77.88 -19.22
CA TRP A 12 30.89 77.12 -17.99
C TRP A 12 29.45 76.62 -17.76
N ILE A 13 28.43 77.40 -18.13
CA ILE A 13 27.01 77.04 -17.95
C ILE A 13 26.62 75.91 -18.91
N LYS A 14 27.06 75.95 -20.17
CA LYS A 14 26.82 74.87 -21.14
C LYS A 14 27.43 73.53 -20.71
N LYS A 15 28.63 73.55 -20.10
CA LYS A 15 29.29 72.34 -19.59
C LYS A 15 28.59 71.73 -18.37
N VAL A 16 27.89 72.53 -17.56
CA VAL A 16 27.11 72.01 -16.43
C VAL A 16 25.83 71.34 -16.94
N ASP A 17 25.14 71.97 -17.89
CA ASP A 17 23.89 71.47 -18.47
C ASP A 17 24.09 70.18 -19.28
N GLU A 18 25.20 70.08 -20.03
CA GLU A 18 25.61 68.83 -20.70
C GLU A 18 25.95 67.71 -19.72
N LYS A 19 26.60 68.03 -18.60
CA LYS A 19 26.93 67.03 -17.55
C LYS A 19 25.68 66.53 -16.82
N GLU A 20 24.68 67.36 -16.62
CA GLU A 20 23.40 66.94 -16.01
C GLU A 20 22.60 66.04 -16.96
N LYS A 21 22.51 66.39 -18.25
CA LYS A 21 21.88 65.53 -19.26
C LYS A 21 22.56 64.16 -19.36
N LEU A 22 23.89 64.12 -19.37
CA LEU A 22 24.66 62.87 -19.36
C LEU A 22 24.40 62.04 -18.09
N LYS A 23 24.26 62.68 -16.92
CA LYS A 23 23.95 61.97 -15.68
C LYS A 23 22.56 61.34 -15.69
N ASP A 24 21.57 62.04 -16.25
CA ASP A 24 20.19 61.55 -16.31
C ASP A 24 20.03 60.42 -17.34
N GLU A 25 20.75 60.50 -18.47
CA GLU A 25 20.79 59.42 -19.46
C GLU A 25 21.43 58.15 -18.89
N ILE A 26 22.59 58.28 -18.23
CA ILE A 26 23.27 57.16 -17.53
C ILE A 26 22.37 56.58 -16.43
N ARG A 27 21.69 57.42 -15.63
CA ARG A 27 20.75 56.93 -14.60
C ARG A 27 19.58 56.17 -15.22
N GLY A 28 19.04 56.66 -16.35
CA GLY A 28 17.96 56.01 -17.08
C GLY A 28 18.34 54.61 -17.57
N GLU A 29 19.52 54.48 -18.16
CA GLU A 29 20.06 53.19 -18.64
C GLU A 29 20.35 52.23 -17.48
N VAL A 30 21.02 52.71 -16.42
CA VAL A 30 21.33 51.89 -15.23
C VAL A 30 20.05 51.40 -14.55
N VAL A 31 19.03 52.25 -14.41
CA VAL A 31 17.73 51.85 -13.84
C VAL A 31 17.03 50.81 -14.72
N ARG A 32 17.09 50.93 -16.05
CA ARG A 32 16.53 49.92 -16.98
C ARG A 32 17.26 48.58 -16.87
N GLU A 33 18.59 48.58 -16.77
CA GLU A 33 19.36 47.35 -16.55
C GLU A 33 19.05 46.68 -15.21
N ILE A 34 18.98 47.45 -14.13
CA ILE A 34 18.67 46.91 -12.80
C ILE A 34 17.25 46.33 -12.79
N LYS A 35 16.26 47.03 -13.38
CA LYS A 35 14.88 46.53 -13.46
C LYS A 35 14.79 45.24 -14.28
N THR A 36 15.49 45.15 -15.41
CA THR A 36 15.48 43.94 -16.26
C THR A 36 16.20 42.76 -15.60
N LYS A 37 17.34 42.99 -14.92
CA LYS A 37 18.05 41.96 -14.12
C LYS A 37 17.20 41.49 -12.94
N LYS A 38 16.53 42.39 -12.23
CA LYS A 38 15.64 42.06 -11.10
C LYS A 38 14.41 41.26 -11.56
N ARG A 39 13.80 41.64 -12.69
CA ARG A 39 12.67 40.90 -13.29
C ARG A 39 13.10 39.49 -13.70
N LYS A 40 14.25 39.32 -14.37
CA LYS A 40 14.78 37.99 -14.73
C LYS A 40 15.02 37.10 -13.51
N LYS A 41 15.68 37.62 -12.46
CA LYS A 41 15.92 36.88 -11.21
C LYS A 41 14.62 36.44 -10.52
N PHE A 42 13.62 37.30 -10.51
CA PHE A 42 12.29 36.99 -9.96
C PHE A 42 11.58 35.88 -10.75
N PHE A 43 11.58 35.97 -12.09
CA PHE A 43 10.98 34.93 -12.94
C PHE A 43 11.70 33.58 -12.82
N THR A 44 13.02 33.55 -12.70
CA THR A 44 13.75 32.29 -12.51
C THR A 44 13.49 31.63 -11.16
N CYS A 45 13.28 32.41 -10.09
CA CYS A 45 12.98 31.86 -8.76
C CYS A 45 11.58 31.24 -8.72
N CYS A 46 10.56 31.99 -9.17
CA CYS A 46 9.18 31.49 -9.20
C CYS A 46 9.01 30.31 -10.16
N PHE A 47 9.73 30.29 -11.29
CA PHE A 47 9.69 29.16 -12.21
C PHE A 47 10.28 27.89 -11.57
N PHE A 48 11.38 28.02 -10.82
CA PHE A 48 11.99 26.89 -10.13
C PHE A 48 11.11 26.35 -8.99
N GLU A 49 10.50 27.24 -8.20
CA GLU A 49 9.51 26.85 -7.18
C GLU A 49 8.30 26.14 -7.80
N LEU A 50 7.75 26.67 -8.89
CA LEU A 50 6.64 26.05 -9.62
C LEU A 50 7.04 24.68 -10.17
N LEU A 51 8.25 24.56 -10.73
CA LEU A 51 8.79 23.29 -11.21
C LEU A 51 8.85 22.24 -10.09
N ILE A 52 9.34 22.62 -8.90
CA ILE A 52 9.39 21.72 -7.74
C ILE A 52 7.97 21.27 -7.36
N ILE A 53 7.01 22.20 -7.31
CA ILE A 53 5.61 21.87 -6.99
C ILE A 53 5.06 20.88 -8.01
N ILE A 54 5.27 21.12 -9.31
CA ILE A 54 4.83 20.21 -10.39
C ILE A 54 5.47 18.83 -10.24
N LEU A 55 6.75 18.75 -9.88
CA LEU A 55 7.44 17.47 -9.66
C LEU A 55 6.87 16.72 -8.45
N ILE A 56 6.59 17.42 -7.34
CA ILE A 56 5.97 16.81 -6.15
C ILE A 56 4.57 16.30 -6.50
N PHE A 57 3.74 17.12 -7.12
CA PHE A 57 2.39 16.72 -7.53
C PHE A 57 2.42 15.56 -8.53
N GLY A 58 3.32 15.61 -9.53
CA GLY A 58 3.52 14.53 -10.48
C GLY A 58 3.95 13.23 -9.80
N GLY A 59 4.82 13.31 -8.80
CA GLY A 59 5.22 12.18 -7.96
C GLY A 59 4.05 11.58 -7.17
N LEU A 60 3.20 12.42 -6.55
CA LEU A 60 2.00 11.96 -5.84
C LEU A 60 1.01 11.28 -6.78
N VAL A 61 0.75 11.88 -7.95
CA VAL A 61 -0.13 11.33 -8.98
C VAL A 61 0.40 9.99 -9.49
N ALA A 62 1.71 9.86 -9.70
CA ALA A 62 2.34 8.60 -10.09
C ALA A 62 2.24 7.53 -8.99
N ALA A 63 2.40 7.91 -7.72
CA ALA A 63 2.24 7.00 -6.58
C ALA A 63 0.80 6.47 -6.47
N VAL A 64 -0.21 7.34 -6.65
CA VAL A 64 -1.62 6.94 -6.69
C VAL A 64 -1.90 6.03 -7.88
N ALA A 65 -1.39 6.34 -9.06
CA ALA A 65 -1.57 5.49 -10.24
C ALA A 65 -1.02 4.07 -10.05
N LYS A 66 0.09 3.90 -9.31
CA LYS A 66 0.66 2.59 -8.95
C LYS A 66 -0.24 1.70 -8.08
N THR A 67 -1.21 2.29 -7.38
CA THR A 67 -2.13 1.55 -6.51
C THR A 67 -3.27 0.87 -7.27
N GLY A 68 -3.53 1.27 -8.52
CA GLY A 68 -4.68 0.81 -9.29
C GLY A 68 -5.98 1.55 -8.96
N VAL A 69 -6.14 2.05 -7.72
CA VAL A 69 -7.38 2.68 -7.19
C VAL A 69 -7.99 3.72 -8.12
N ILE A 70 -7.17 4.53 -8.79
CA ILE A 70 -7.63 5.55 -9.75
C ILE A 70 -6.92 5.34 -11.09
N THR A 71 -7.71 5.17 -12.15
CA THR A 71 -7.20 5.07 -13.53
C THR A 71 -6.94 6.46 -14.11
N ILE A 72 -5.67 6.86 -14.20
CA ILE A 72 -5.23 8.12 -14.78
C ILE A 72 -4.67 7.80 -16.18
N PRO A 73 -5.30 8.25 -17.28
CA PRO A 73 -5.06 7.71 -18.63
C PRO A 73 -3.60 7.65 -19.09
N ILE A 74 -2.78 8.62 -18.68
CA ILE A 74 -1.36 8.70 -19.04
C ILE A 74 -0.48 8.00 -18.00
N PHE A 75 -0.74 8.23 -16.70
CA PHE A 75 0.10 7.70 -15.62
C PHE A 75 -0.14 6.22 -15.37
N SER A 76 -1.38 5.74 -15.41
CA SER A 76 -1.67 4.31 -15.21
C SER A 76 -1.03 3.47 -16.31
N LYS A 77 -1.05 3.91 -17.57
CA LYS A 77 -0.36 3.17 -18.66
C LYS A 77 1.16 3.08 -18.47
N LEU A 78 1.76 4.07 -17.80
CA LEU A 78 3.20 4.15 -17.65
C LEU A 78 3.70 3.50 -16.34
N PHE A 79 2.89 3.53 -15.28
CA PHE A 79 3.33 3.18 -13.93
C PHE A 79 2.54 2.03 -13.30
N TYR A 80 1.38 1.65 -13.85
CA TYR A 80 0.60 0.55 -13.32
C TYR A 80 0.88 -0.74 -14.09
N ASP A 81 1.48 -1.69 -13.40
CA ASP A 81 1.56 -3.09 -13.81
C ASP A 81 0.59 -3.89 -12.94
N LYS A 82 -0.20 -4.79 -13.54
CA LYS A 82 -1.09 -5.67 -12.76
C LYS A 82 -0.23 -6.48 -11.79
N PRO A 83 -0.41 -6.33 -10.46
CA PRO A 83 0.38 -7.10 -9.51
C PRO A 83 0.04 -8.58 -9.66
N ALA A 84 1.06 -9.41 -9.49
CA ALA A 84 0.91 -10.85 -9.45
C ALA A 84 1.16 -11.34 -8.02
N PRO A 85 0.45 -12.39 -7.58
CA PRO A 85 0.77 -13.07 -6.34
C PRO A 85 2.16 -13.69 -6.41
N GLN A 86 2.75 -14.00 -5.25
CA GLN A 86 4.03 -14.69 -5.16
C GLN A 86 4.01 -16.04 -5.89
N ARG A 87 2.88 -16.74 -5.84
CA ARG A 87 2.65 -18.03 -6.51
C ARG A 87 1.20 -18.12 -6.96
N ILE A 88 0.97 -18.64 -8.16
CA ILE A 88 -0.39 -18.90 -8.67
C ILE A 88 -0.80 -20.31 -8.22
N VAL A 89 -1.93 -20.42 -7.54
CA VAL A 89 -2.47 -21.68 -7.02
C VAL A 89 -3.61 -22.13 -7.93
N SER A 90 -3.47 -23.32 -8.52
CA SER A 90 -4.48 -23.89 -9.40
C SER A 90 -5.45 -24.73 -8.57
N ILE A 91 -6.69 -24.27 -8.40
CA ILE A 91 -7.73 -25.07 -7.75
C ILE A 91 -8.49 -25.88 -8.80
N ASN A 92 -8.66 -27.17 -8.57
CA ASN A 92 -9.63 -27.98 -9.31
C ASN A 92 -11.06 -27.68 -8.77
N PRO A 93 -11.95 -27.05 -9.55
CA PRO A 93 -13.29 -26.67 -9.09
C PRO A 93 -14.18 -27.87 -8.74
N ASP A 94 -13.83 -29.08 -9.18
CA ASP A 94 -14.58 -30.31 -8.87
C ASP A 94 -14.21 -30.91 -7.49
N GLU A 95 -13.19 -30.37 -6.80
CA GLU A 95 -12.71 -30.86 -5.49
C GLU A 95 -12.99 -29.91 -4.32
N THR A 96 -13.82 -28.89 -4.54
CA THR A 96 -14.28 -27.96 -3.50
C THR A 96 -15.42 -28.56 -2.68
N LYS A 97 -15.12 -29.57 -1.87
CA LYS A 97 -15.86 -29.75 -0.62
C LYS A 97 -15.73 -28.48 0.21
N SER A 98 -16.75 -28.14 1.00
CA SER A 98 -16.65 -26.99 1.90
C SER A 98 -15.44 -27.17 2.83
N PHE A 99 -14.75 -26.08 3.16
CA PHE A 99 -13.56 -26.15 4.02
C PHE A 99 -13.88 -26.80 5.38
N GLU A 100 -15.09 -26.54 5.89
CA GLU A 100 -15.63 -27.17 7.10
C GLU A 100 -15.73 -28.69 6.96
N GLU A 101 -16.27 -29.20 5.85
CA GLU A 101 -16.30 -30.64 5.57
C GLU A 101 -14.89 -31.25 5.53
N LYS A 102 -13.91 -30.54 4.95
CA LYS A 102 -12.51 -31.01 4.92
C LYS A 102 -11.89 -31.04 6.32
N ILE A 103 -12.21 -30.06 7.17
CA ILE A 103 -11.77 -30.05 8.57
C ILE A 103 -12.38 -31.24 9.31
N VAL A 104 -13.70 -31.42 9.22
CA VAL A 104 -14.42 -32.52 9.88
C VAL A 104 -13.87 -33.87 9.42
N GLU A 105 -13.68 -34.06 8.11
CA GLU A 105 -13.10 -35.28 7.55
C GLU A 105 -11.68 -35.55 8.07
N LYS A 106 -10.81 -34.52 8.11
CA LYS A 106 -9.45 -34.66 8.69
C LYS A 106 -9.51 -35.00 10.18
N LEU A 107 -10.43 -34.40 10.92
CA LEU A 107 -10.63 -34.66 12.34
C LEU A 107 -11.14 -36.08 12.61
N GLU A 108 -12.10 -36.57 11.83
CA GLU A 108 -12.59 -37.95 11.92
C GLU A 108 -11.48 -38.97 11.58
N GLN A 109 -10.69 -38.71 10.54
CA GLN A 109 -9.54 -39.54 10.21
C GLN A 109 -8.49 -39.56 11.33
N LEU A 110 -8.31 -38.45 12.03
CA LEU A 110 -7.40 -38.37 13.17
C LEU A 110 -7.93 -39.13 14.40
N LYS A 111 -9.24 -39.11 14.66
CA LYS A 111 -9.87 -39.93 15.72
C LYS A 111 -9.61 -41.43 15.51
N LEU A 112 -9.61 -41.89 14.26
CA LEU A 112 -9.35 -43.30 13.94
C LEU A 112 -7.88 -43.71 14.11
N LYS A 113 -6.95 -42.75 14.01
CA LYS A 113 -5.50 -43.01 13.98
C LYS A 113 -4.78 -42.70 15.29
N THR A 114 -5.34 -41.83 16.13
CA THR A 114 -4.64 -41.30 17.31
C THR A 114 -5.36 -41.73 18.59
N PRO A 115 -4.71 -42.50 19.49
CA PRO A 115 -5.30 -42.84 20.78
C PRO A 115 -5.47 -41.57 21.63
N ALA A 116 -6.65 -41.40 22.22
CA ALA A 116 -6.93 -40.31 23.14
C ALA A 116 -5.96 -40.37 24.35
N VAL A 117 -5.37 -39.22 24.72
CA VAL A 117 -4.54 -39.10 25.92
C VAL A 117 -5.35 -38.32 26.95
N GLY A 118 -6.20 -39.02 27.71
CA GLY A 118 -7.17 -38.39 28.62
C GLY A 118 -8.37 -37.82 27.86
N GLU A 119 -8.78 -36.59 28.19
CA GLU A 119 -9.88 -35.87 27.51
C GLU A 119 -9.44 -35.10 26.26
N ASN A 120 -8.15 -35.16 25.90
CA ASN A 120 -7.58 -34.41 24.78
C ASN A 120 -7.03 -35.34 23.70
N TYR A 121 -7.16 -34.90 22.44
CA TYR A 121 -6.53 -35.53 21.29
C TYR A 121 -5.37 -34.66 20.81
N GLU A 122 -4.16 -35.22 20.74
CA GLU A 122 -3.06 -34.57 20.04
C GLU A 122 -3.35 -34.64 18.53
N VAL A 123 -3.34 -33.48 17.86
CA VAL A 123 -3.65 -33.39 16.44
C VAL A 123 -2.58 -32.65 15.68
N VAL A 124 -2.39 -33.09 14.44
CA VAL A 124 -1.59 -32.41 13.44
C VAL A 124 -2.51 -32.12 12.25
N LEU A 125 -2.86 -30.86 12.07
CA LEU A 125 -3.70 -30.39 10.97
C LEU A 125 -2.80 -29.73 9.93
N GLU A 126 -2.73 -30.35 8.75
CA GLU A 126 -2.02 -29.80 7.61
C GLU A 126 -3.02 -29.18 6.64
N PHE A 127 -2.78 -27.95 6.19
CA PHE A 127 -3.55 -27.29 5.16
C PHE A 127 -2.64 -26.84 4.01
N THR A 128 -3.02 -27.23 2.80
CA THR A 128 -2.33 -26.87 1.56
C THR A 128 -2.80 -25.50 1.04
N GLU A 129 -2.01 -24.88 0.17
CA GLU A 129 -2.41 -23.66 -0.56
C GLU A 129 -3.75 -23.81 -1.27
N GLU A 130 -4.01 -24.97 -1.88
CA GLU A 130 -5.26 -25.25 -2.59
C GLU A 130 -6.47 -25.25 -1.64
N GLU A 131 -6.34 -25.85 -0.46
CA GLU A 131 -7.39 -25.87 0.55
C GLU A 131 -7.66 -24.47 1.12
N LEU A 132 -6.60 -23.70 1.41
CA LEU A 132 -6.72 -22.33 1.92
C LEU A 132 -7.31 -21.38 0.86
N THR A 133 -6.89 -21.52 -0.40
CA THR A 133 -7.42 -20.74 -1.52
C THR A 133 -8.88 -21.13 -1.77
N GLY A 134 -9.24 -22.41 -1.67
CA GLY A 134 -10.62 -22.88 -1.77
C GLY A 134 -11.51 -22.29 -0.68
N PHE A 135 -11.00 -22.25 0.56
CA PHE A 135 -11.70 -21.59 1.67
C PHE A 135 -11.91 -20.10 1.39
N LEU A 136 -10.87 -19.39 0.98
CA LEU A 136 -10.97 -17.96 0.69
C LEU A 136 -11.98 -17.66 -0.42
N LYS A 137 -12.00 -18.48 -1.48
CA LYS A 137 -13.00 -18.35 -2.55
C LYS A 137 -14.42 -18.64 -2.08
N SER A 138 -14.61 -19.52 -1.11
CA SER A 138 -15.94 -19.72 -0.52
C SER A 138 -16.43 -18.47 0.22
N MET A 139 -15.51 -17.70 0.83
CA MET A 139 -15.83 -16.41 1.43
C MET A 139 -16.10 -15.33 0.39
N GLU A 140 -15.45 -15.35 -0.78
CA GLU A 140 -15.73 -14.42 -1.89
C GLU A 140 -17.14 -14.51 -2.45
N ALA A 141 -17.75 -15.70 -2.35
CA ALA A 141 -19.13 -15.95 -2.77
C ALA A 141 -20.15 -15.18 -1.90
N ASP A 142 -19.75 -14.70 -0.72
CA ASP A 142 -20.55 -13.74 0.05
C ASP A 142 -20.62 -12.40 -0.69
N GLU A 143 -21.84 -11.86 -0.82
CA GLU A 143 -22.10 -10.56 -1.44
C GLU A 143 -21.33 -9.44 -0.71
N ASN A 144 -21.12 -9.58 0.61
CA ASN A 144 -20.39 -8.61 1.42
C ASN A 144 -18.87 -8.74 1.34
N SER A 145 -18.34 -9.76 0.67
CA SER A 145 -16.89 -9.94 0.56
C SER A 145 -16.27 -8.78 -0.21
N PRO A 146 -15.24 -8.09 0.33
CA PRO A 146 -14.58 -6.99 -0.36
C PRO A 146 -13.65 -7.46 -1.49
N PHE A 147 -13.46 -8.77 -1.67
CA PHE A 147 -12.48 -9.33 -2.60
C PHE A 147 -13.09 -10.18 -3.73
N THR A 148 -12.40 -10.21 -4.87
CA THR A 148 -12.55 -11.15 -5.99
C THR A 148 -11.20 -11.67 -6.43
N ASP A 149 -11.18 -12.82 -7.11
CA ASP A 149 -9.95 -13.43 -7.64
C ASP A 149 -8.90 -13.64 -6.54
N SER A 150 -9.32 -13.96 -5.32
CA SER A 150 -8.41 -14.09 -4.21
C SER A 150 -7.77 -15.47 -4.18
N GLN A 151 -6.59 -15.48 -3.59
CA GLN A 151 -5.81 -16.68 -3.40
C GLN A 151 -4.85 -16.56 -2.23
N VAL A 152 -4.44 -17.73 -1.74
CA VAL A 152 -3.52 -17.88 -0.61
C VAL A 152 -2.27 -18.60 -1.09
N SER A 153 -1.10 -18.01 -0.85
CA SER A 153 0.17 -18.73 -0.98
C SER A 153 0.87 -18.81 0.37
N VAL A 154 1.62 -19.89 0.60
CA VAL A 154 2.28 -20.18 1.87
C VAL A 154 3.76 -20.38 1.63
N SER A 155 4.56 -19.63 2.37
CA SER A 155 6.02 -19.70 2.36
C SER A 155 6.55 -19.80 3.80
N PRO A 156 7.83 -20.18 3.99
CA PRO A 156 8.45 -20.15 5.31
C PRO A 156 8.44 -18.77 5.98
N GLU A 157 8.30 -17.68 5.20
CA GLU A 157 8.27 -16.31 5.72
C GLU A 157 6.91 -15.85 6.22
N GLY A 158 5.83 -16.51 5.80
CA GLY A 158 4.46 -16.06 6.01
C GLY A 158 3.49 -16.63 4.98
N VAL A 159 2.21 -16.37 5.25
CA VAL A 159 1.09 -16.63 4.36
C VAL A 159 0.79 -15.33 3.61
N GLU A 160 0.72 -15.37 2.28
CA GLU A 160 0.31 -14.25 1.45
C GLU A 160 -1.15 -14.44 1.04
N LEU A 161 -2.00 -13.49 1.44
CA LEU A 161 -3.34 -13.31 0.89
C LEU A 161 -3.25 -12.29 -0.24
N PHE A 162 -3.76 -12.64 -1.41
CA PHE A 162 -3.81 -11.77 -2.58
C PHE A 162 -5.24 -11.76 -3.12
N GLY A 163 -5.77 -10.61 -3.53
CA GLY A 163 -7.08 -10.51 -4.17
C GLY A 163 -7.37 -9.12 -4.75
N GLU A 164 -8.29 -9.02 -5.70
CA GLU A 164 -8.81 -7.77 -6.26
C GLU A 164 -9.92 -7.20 -5.37
N LEU A 165 -9.96 -5.89 -5.16
CA LEU A 165 -10.98 -5.23 -4.36
C LEU A 165 -12.22 -4.89 -5.21
N LYS A 166 -13.39 -5.47 -4.88
CA LYS A 166 -14.64 -5.32 -5.68
C LYS A 166 -15.03 -3.86 -5.97
N ASN A 167 -14.81 -2.96 -5.01
CA ASN A 167 -15.27 -1.57 -5.07
C ASN A 167 -14.20 -0.56 -5.50
N LEU A 168 -13.00 -1.01 -5.87
CA LEU A 168 -11.89 -0.16 -6.27
C LEU A 168 -11.33 -0.65 -7.60
N ASN A 169 -11.47 0.17 -8.65
CA ASN A 169 -11.08 -0.20 -10.02
C ASN A 169 -9.69 -0.83 -10.06
N HIS A 170 -9.61 -2.15 -10.35
CA HIS A 170 -8.35 -2.88 -10.52
C HIS A 170 -7.35 -2.77 -9.36
N ALA A 171 -7.80 -2.44 -8.15
CA ALA A 171 -6.91 -2.35 -7.00
C ALA A 171 -6.76 -3.74 -6.39
N PHE A 172 -5.55 -4.27 -6.40
CA PHE A 172 -5.24 -5.54 -5.74
C PHE A 172 -4.66 -5.28 -4.36
N LEU A 173 -5.12 -6.02 -3.36
CA LEU A 173 -4.54 -6.03 -2.03
C LEU A 173 -3.66 -7.28 -1.88
N THR A 174 -2.47 -7.09 -1.33
CA THR A 174 -1.59 -8.19 -0.95
C THR A 174 -1.23 -8.04 0.52
N ILE A 175 -1.54 -9.04 1.34
CA ILE A 175 -1.26 -9.07 2.76
C ILE A 175 -0.37 -10.27 3.04
N THR A 176 0.86 -10.03 3.47
CA THR A 176 1.72 -11.05 4.05
C THR A 176 1.47 -11.08 5.56
N LEU A 177 0.86 -12.17 6.03
CA LEU A 177 0.57 -12.42 7.43
C LEU A 177 1.43 -13.55 7.98
N LYS A 178 1.67 -13.52 9.29
CA LYS A 178 2.39 -14.55 10.00
C LYS A 178 1.54 -14.99 11.20
N PRO A 179 0.99 -16.22 11.15
CA PRO A 179 0.28 -16.79 12.28
C PRO A 179 1.29 -17.14 13.39
N GLU A 180 0.98 -16.77 14.62
CA GLU A 180 1.82 -16.96 15.78
C GLU A 180 0.98 -17.38 16.99
N ILE A 181 1.61 -18.05 17.95
CA ILE A 181 1.01 -18.37 19.25
C ILE A 181 1.61 -17.43 20.28
N ILE A 182 0.79 -16.54 20.84
CA ILE A 182 1.22 -15.55 21.84
C ILE A 182 0.35 -15.73 23.08
N ASN A 183 0.98 -16.03 24.21
CA ASN A 183 0.29 -16.30 25.48
C ASN A 183 -0.79 -17.38 25.34
N ASN A 184 -0.47 -18.46 24.61
CA ASN A 184 -1.37 -19.58 24.37
C ASN A 184 -2.62 -19.25 23.51
N ASN A 185 -2.63 -18.08 22.86
CA ASN A 185 -3.69 -17.68 21.94
C ASN A 185 -3.11 -17.61 20.53
N PHE A 186 -3.90 -18.07 19.56
CA PHE A 186 -3.61 -17.88 18.15
C PHE A 186 -3.76 -16.39 17.82
N LYS A 187 -2.74 -15.81 17.19
CA LYS A 187 -2.73 -14.43 16.72
C LYS A 187 -2.19 -14.34 15.31
N ILE A 188 -2.75 -13.42 14.53
CA ILE A 188 -2.29 -13.11 13.18
C ILE A 188 -1.52 -11.79 13.22
N SER A 189 -0.25 -11.82 12.84
CA SER A 189 0.59 -10.62 12.72
C SER A 189 0.77 -10.21 11.25
N PHE A 190 0.72 -8.91 10.96
CA PHE A 190 0.90 -8.39 9.60
C PHE A 190 2.36 -7.99 9.36
N LYS A 191 3.01 -8.63 8.39
CA LYS A 191 4.41 -8.36 8.02
C LYS A 191 4.50 -7.28 6.94
N LYS A 192 3.68 -7.42 5.89
CA LYS A 192 3.73 -6.53 4.73
C LYS A 192 2.35 -6.39 4.11
N ILE A 193 2.00 -5.17 3.73
CA ILE A 193 0.73 -4.87 3.07
C ILE A 193 1.06 -4.06 1.83
N LYS A 194 0.54 -4.48 0.68
CA LYS A 194 0.64 -3.77 -0.60
C LYS A 194 -0.74 -3.48 -1.15
N LEU A 195 -0.89 -2.32 -1.78
CA LEU A 195 -2.05 -1.96 -2.58
C LEU A 195 -1.57 -1.66 -4.01
N GLY A 196 -1.98 -2.48 -4.97
CA GLY A 196 -1.32 -2.55 -6.27
C GLY A 196 0.15 -2.95 -6.10
N ASN A 197 1.04 -2.16 -6.70
CA ASN A 197 2.49 -2.33 -6.52
C ASN A 197 3.08 -1.48 -5.38
N LEU A 198 2.25 -0.71 -4.68
CA LEU A 198 2.71 0.18 -3.63
C LEU A 198 2.75 -0.55 -2.29
N SER A 199 3.95 -0.67 -1.70
CA SER A 199 4.08 -1.13 -0.31
C SER A 199 3.63 -0.02 0.63
N LEU A 200 2.68 -0.33 1.51
CA LEU A 200 2.11 0.64 2.43
C LEU A 200 2.95 0.75 3.70
N PRO A 201 3.07 1.96 4.29
CA PRO A 201 3.55 2.10 5.65
C PRO A 201 2.67 1.30 6.62
N ALA A 202 3.27 0.76 7.68
CA ALA A 202 2.57 -0.11 8.64
C ALA A 202 1.28 0.51 9.20
N SER A 203 1.28 1.82 9.51
CA SER A 203 0.09 2.51 10.01
C SER A 203 -1.07 2.50 9.02
N LEU A 204 -0.81 2.78 7.74
CA LEU A 204 -1.84 2.81 6.71
C LEU A 204 -2.29 1.40 6.32
N GLY A 205 -1.35 0.44 6.26
CA GLY A 205 -1.66 -0.96 6.04
C GLY A 205 -2.57 -1.51 7.13
N ASN A 206 -2.21 -1.31 8.40
CA ASN A 206 -3.03 -1.76 9.54
C ASN A 206 -4.41 -1.11 9.51
N PHE A 207 -4.51 0.20 9.25
CA PHE A 207 -5.80 0.87 9.11
C PHE A 207 -6.69 0.24 8.02
N LEU A 208 -6.12 -0.10 6.86
CA LEU A 208 -6.86 -0.74 5.78
C LEU A 208 -7.31 -2.15 6.17
N VAL A 209 -6.43 -2.93 6.78
CA VAL A 209 -6.75 -4.28 7.23
C VAL A 209 -7.82 -4.25 8.32
N ASP A 210 -7.68 -3.37 9.32
CA ASP A 210 -8.66 -3.20 10.40
C ASP A 210 -10.04 -2.82 9.85
N ARG A 211 -10.09 -2.05 8.75
CA ARG A 211 -11.34 -1.63 8.13
C ARG A 211 -11.98 -2.71 7.26
N LEU A 212 -11.18 -3.54 6.59
CA LEU A 212 -11.67 -4.47 5.56
C LEU A 212 -11.79 -5.92 6.05
N LEU A 213 -10.96 -6.30 7.03
CA LEU A 213 -10.68 -7.70 7.35
C LEU A 213 -10.70 -8.01 8.85
N LYS A 214 -10.95 -7.01 9.70
CA LYS A 214 -10.90 -7.19 11.15
C LYS A 214 -11.87 -8.25 11.64
N ASP A 215 -13.12 -8.19 11.20
CA ASP A 215 -14.15 -9.12 11.67
C ASP A 215 -13.81 -10.56 11.23
N GLN A 216 -13.26 -10.73 10.03
CA GLN A 216 -12.83 -12.02 9.50
C GLN A 216 -11.64 -12.59 10.29
N PHE A 217 -10.65 -11.75 10.62
CA PHE A 217 -9.50 -12.19 11.42
C PHE A 217 -9.89 -12.44 12.87
N ASP A 218 -10.66 -11.57 13.50
CA ASP A 218 -11.15 -11.76 14.87
C ASP A 218 -12.01 -13.04 14.97
N SER A 219 -12.85 -13.31 13.95
CA SER A 219 -13.62 -14.54 13.87
C SER A 219 -12.72 -15.76 13.70
N ALA A 220 -11.72 -15.71 12.82
CA ALA A 220 -10.78 -16.80 12.63
C ALA A 220 -9.97 -17.08 13.91
N GLU A 221 -9.50 -16.03 14.60
CA GLU A 221 -8.78 -16.17 15.86
C GLU A 221 -9.63 -16.81 16.96
N LYS A 222 -10.91 -16.40 17.03
CA LYS A 222 -11.88 -16.98 17.96
C LYS A 222 -12.17 -18.45 17.65
N SER A 223 -12.52 -18.78 16.40
CA SER A 223 -12.82 -20.16 16.00
C SER A 223 -11.66 -21.10 16.28
N VAL A 224 -10.44 -20.72 15.93
CA VAL A 224 -9.23 -21.52 16.20
C VAL A 224 -9.02 -21.74 17.70
N SER A 225 -9.28 -20.72 18.51
CA SER A 225 -9.14 -20.81 19.98
C SER A 225 -10.22 -21.68 20.64
N GLU A 226 -11.40 -21.82 20.01
CA GLU A 226 -12.49 -22.68 20.50
C GLU A 226 -12.23 -24.17 20.23
N PHE A 227 -11.54 -24.50 19.13
CA PHE A 227 -11.23 -25.89 18.78
C PHE A 227 -10.24 -26.56 19.78
N GLY A 228 -9.37 -25.77 20.41
CA GLY A 228 -8.47 -26.29 21.43
C GLY A 228 -7.21 -25.45 21.63
N LYS A 229 -6.20 -26.09 22.24
CA LYS A 229 -4.92 -25.46 22.55
C LYS A 229 -3.94 -25.74 21.41
N LEU A 230 -3.67 -24.73 20.59
CA LEU A 230 -2.56 -24.79 19.64
C LEU A 230 -1.22 -24.68 20.39
N GLU A 231 -0.29 -25.57 20.03
CA GLU A 231 1.06 -25.63 20.61
C GLU A 231 2.11 -25.13 19.63
N ASN A 232 1.96 -25.42 18.33
CA ASN A 232 2.91 -25.02 17.31
C ASN A 232 2.23 -24.72 15.96
N ILE A 233 2.82 -23.79 15.21
CA ILE A 233 2.43 -23.45 13.85
C ILE A 233 3.70 -23.46 13.00
N GLU A 234 3.76 -24.37 12.04
CA GLU A 234 4.88 -24.50 11.12
C GLU A 234 4.44 -24.04 9.73
N LEU A 235 5.19 -23.10 9.16
CA LEU A 235 5.03 -22.70 7.77
C LEU A 235 6.09 -23.40 6.93
N SER A 236 5.63 -24.12 5.91
CA SER A 236 6.48 -24.75 4.91
C SER A 236 6.06 -24.29 3.53
N ASP A 237 6.90 -24.52 2.53
CA ASP A 237 6.56 -24.15 1.15
C ASP A 237 5.28 -24.89 0.70
N GLY A 238 4.23 -24.14 0.38
CA GLY A 238 2.94 -24.67 -0.08
C GLY A 238 1.97 -25.16 1.01
N LYS A 239 2.33 -25.09 2.30
CA LYS A 239 1.45 -25.58 3.38
C LYS A 239 1.69 -24.98 4.76
N ILE A 240 0.63 -24.96 5.56
CA ILE A 240 0.64 -24.62 6.98
C ILE A 240 0.30 -25.87 7.80
N ILE A 241 1.05 -26.10 8.88
CA ILE A 241 0.86 -27.21 9.78
C ILE A 241 0.59 -26.66 11.18
N PHE A 242 -0.58 -26.98 11.71
CA PHE A 242 -0.96 -26.69 13.09
C PHE A 242 -0.79 -27.96 13.93
N ARG A 243 -0.14 -27.81 15.09
CA ARG A 243 -0.04 -28.87 16.09
C ARG A 243 -0.63 -28.40 17.40
N GLY A 244 -1.39 -29.26 18.06
CA GLY A 244 -1.98 -28.92 19.34
C GLY A 244 -2.86 -30.01 19.92
N GLN A 245 -3.63 -29.63 20.94
CA GLN A 245 -4.56 -30.49 21.65
C GLN A 245 -5.98 -30.01 21.41
N LEU A 246 -6.84 -30.88 20.90
CA LEU A 246 -8.27 -30.62 20.77
C LEU A 246 -9.02 -31.17 21.97
N ASN A 247 -9.97 -30.38 22.47
CA ASN A 247 -10.84 -30.79 23.56
C ASN A 247 -11.89 -31.79 23.03
N ALA A 248 -12.04 -32.95 23.66
CA ALA A 248 -13.02 -33.96 23.23
C ALA A 248 -14.47 -33.43 23.16
N SER A 249 -14.81 -32.40 23.96
CA SER A 249 -16.14 -31.78 23.94
C SER A 249 -16.46 -30.99 22.67
N ALA A 250 -15.44 -30.55 21.91
CA ALA A 250 -15.61 -29.82 20.66
C ALA A 250 -16.14 -30.70 19.50
N PHE A 251 -16.35 -32.00 19.76
CA PHE A 251 -16.74 -32.99 18.77
C PHE A 251 -18.11 -33.63 19.01
N THR A 252 -18.82 -33.20 20.05
CA THR A 252 -20.06 -33.84 20.53
C THR A 252 -21.32 -32.99 20.32
N GLU A 253 -21.20 -31.81 19.71
CA GLU A 253 -22.33 -31.04 19.17
C GLU A 253 -22.51 -31.31 17.68
#